data_AF-A0A5D2RVZ7-F1
#
_entry.id   AF-A0A5D2RVZ7-F1
#
_cell.length_a   1.000
_cell.length_b   1.000
_cell.length_c   1.000
_cell.angle_alpha   90.00
_cell.angle_beta   90.00
_cell.angle_gamma   90.00
#
_symmetry.space_group_name_H-M   'P 1'
#
loop_
_entity.id
_entity.type
_entity.pdbx_description
1 polymer ?
#
loop_
_entity_poly.entity_id
_entity_poly.type
_entity_poly.pdbx_seq_one_letter_code
_entity_poly.pdbx_strand_id
1 'polypeptide(L)'
;MVLKTELCRFSGAKIYPGKGIRFVRGDSQVFLFSNSKCKRYFHNRLKPSKLTWTAMYRKQHKKDIAQEAVKKRRRAAKKPYSRSIVGATLEVIQKKRSEKPEVRDAAREAAFREIKERIKKTKDEKKAKKAEVAAKQQKTQGKGNVPKGGAPKGPKLGGGGGKR
;
A
#
# COMPACT_ATOMS: atom_id res chain seq x y z
N MET A 1 23.46 -27.76 -40.59
CA MET A 1 23.86 -28.87 -39.69
C MET A 1 24.13 -28.30 -38.31
N VAL A 2 23.37 -28.70 -37.28
CA VAL A 2 23.62 -28.24 -35.90
C VAL A 2 24.63 -29.17 -35.24
N LEU A 3 25.87 -28.71 -35.11
CA LEU A 3 26.91 -29.45 -34.39
C LEU A 3 26.63 -29.39 -32.88
N LYS A 4 26.37 -30.55 -32.27
CA LYS A 4 26.19 -30.69 -30.82
C LYS A 4 27.48 -30.25 -30.12
N THR A 5 27.38 -29.21 -29.29
CA THR A 5 28.47 -28.77 -28.42
C THR A 5 28.21 -29.19 -26.99
N GLU A 6 29.23 -29.72 -26.35
CA GLU A 6 29.22 -30.07 -24.93
C GLU A 6 29.85 -28.96 -24.11
N LEU A 7 29.64 -28.94 -22.79
CA LEU A 7 30.26 -27.96 -21.90
C LEU A 7 31.33 -28.61 -21.03
N CYS A 8 32.47 -27.93 -20.90
CA CYS A 8 33.50 -28.30 -19.95
C CYS A 8 32.98 -28.19 -18.52
N ARG A 9 33.02 -29.28 -17.75
CA ARG A 9 32.52 -29.32 -16.38
C ARG A 9 33.29 -28.40 -15.42
N PHE A 10 34.56 -28.12 -15.73
CA PHE A 10 35.42 -27.28 -14.90
C PHE A 10 35.34 -25.79 -15.29
N SER A 11 35.63 -25.47 -16.56
CA SER A 11 35.72 -24.08 -17.02
C SER A 11 34.39 -23.49 -17.47
N GLY A 12 33.43 -24.32 -17.88
CA GLY A 12 32.19 -23.89 -18.55
C GLY A 12 32.37 -23.50 -20.02
N ALA A 13 33.54 -23.74 -20.61
CA ALA A 13 33.79 -23.48 -22.04
C ALA A 13 33.07 -24.51 -22.93
N LYS A 14 32.64 -24.07 -24.13
CA LYS A 14 32.07 -24.96 -25.15
C LYS A 14 33.14 -25.88 -25.73
N ILE A 15 32.80 -27.15 -25.86
CA ILE A 15 33.61 -28.22 -26.44
C ILE A 15 32.92 -28.66 -27.72
N TYR A 16 33.64 -28.53 -28.82
CA TYR A 16 33.19 -28.99 -30.13
C TYR A 16 33.51 -30.48 -30.32
N PRO A 17 32.78 -31.19 -31.20
CA PRO A 17 33.11 -32.56 -31.55
C PRO A 17 34.59 -32.72 -31.94
N GLY A 18 35.21 -33.82 -31.54
CA GLY A 18 36.64 -34.09 -31.78
C GLY A 18 37.63 -33.32 -30.89
N LYS A 19 37.14 -32.51 -29.93
CA LYS A 19 37.98 -31.81 -28.95
C LYS A 19 37.67 -32.22 -27.51
N GLY A 20 38.62 -31.95 -26.62
CA GLY A 20 38.50 -32.17 -25.20
C GLY A 20 38.86 -33.59 -24.75
N ILE A 21 38.65 -33.86 -23.47
CA ILE A 21 38.99 -35.12 -22.81
C ILE A 21 37.77 -35.56 -22.00
N ARG A 22 37.32 -36.80 -22.20
CA ARG A 22 36.27 -37.42 -21.41
C ARG A 22 36.92 -38.25 -20.30
N PHE A 23 36.57 -37.96 -19.06
CA PHE A 23 37.01 -38.68 -17.88
C PHE A 23 35.80 -39.35 -17.22
N VAL A 24 35.87 -40.66 -17.03
CA VAL A 24 34.84 -41.42 -16.30
C VAL A 24 35.39 -41.72 -14.92
N ARG A 25 34.71 -41.26 -13.88
CA ARG A 25 35.08 -41.54 -12.49
C ARG A 25 34.47 -42.87 -12.07
N GLY A 26 35.05 -43.52 -11.05
CA GLY A 26 34.61 -44.86 -10.60
C GLY A 26 33.14 -44.97 -10.17
N ASP A 27 32.48 -43.85 -9.88
CA ASP A 27 31.03 -43.76 -9.62
C ASP A 27 30.19 -43.58 -10.90
N SER A 28 30.75 -43.92 -12.06
CA SER A 28 30.15 -43.76 -13.40
C SER A 28 29.84 -42.31 -13.82
N GLN A 29 30.31 -41.31 -13.08
CA GLN A 29 30.15 -39.92 -13.48
C GLN A 29 31.09 -39.54 -14.62
N VAL A 30 30.52 -38.99 -15.69
CA VAL A 30 31.25 -38.54 -16.87
C VAL A 30 31.56 -37.05 -16.76
N PHE A 31 32.84 -36.71 -16.80
CA PHE A 31 33.35 -35.36 -16.81
C PHE A 31 33.97 -35.04 -18.18
N LEU A 32 33.52 -33.97 -18.82
CA LEU A 32 34.16 -33.43 -20.02
C LEU A 32 35.06 -32.25 -19.66
N PHE A 33 36.30 -32.28 -20.14
CA PHE A 33 37.28 -31.22 -19.98
C PHE A 33 37.68 -30.65 -21.35
N SER A 34 37.74 -29.32 -21.46
CA SER A 34 38.15 -28.66 -22.69
C SER A 34 39.65 -28.85 -23.01
N ASN A 35 40.50 -28.93 -21.98
CA ASN A 35 41.96 -29.07 -22.11
C ASN A 35 42.57 -29.79 -20.89
N SER A 36 43.85 -30.18 -21.01
CA SER A 36 44.61 -30.84 -19.94
C SER A 36 44.75 -29.98 -18.68
N LYS A 37 44.76 -28.64 -18.82
CA LYS A 37 44.76 -27.71 -17.67
C LYS A 37 43.52 -27.89 -16.79
N CYS A 38 42.32 -28.00 -17.39
CA CYS A 38 41.08 -28.25 -16.68
C CYS A 38 41.09 -29.62 -15.99
N LYS A 39 41.57 -30.66 -16.69
CA LYS A 39 41.70 -32.02 -16.13
C LYS A 39 42.64 -32.03 -14.92
N ARG A 40 43.82 -31.40 -15.02
CA ARG A 40 44.80 -31.30 -13.94
C ARG A 40 44.21 -30.61 -12.71
N TYR A 41 43.55 -29.47 -12.90
CA TYR A 41 42.92 -28.76 -11.78
C TYR A 41 41.80 -29.55 -11.11
N PHE A 42 41.05 -30.34 -11.87
CA PHE A 42 40.06 -31.25 -11.31
C PHE A 42 40.68 -32.34 -10.44
N HIS A 43 41.76 -33.00 -10.89
CA HIS A 43 42.47 -34.00 -10.09
C HIS A 43 43.14 -33.38 -8.85
N ASN A 44 43.63 -32.15 -8.95
CA ASN A 44 44.15 -31.38 -7.81
C ASN A 44 43.04 -30.88 -6.87
N ARG A 45 41.78 -31.24 -7.10
CA ARG A 45 40.61 -30.87 -6.28
C ARG A 45 40.44 -29.36 -6.12
N LEU A 46 40.88 -28.57 -7.11
CA LEU A 46 40.67 -27.14 -7.11
C LEU A 46 39.21 -26.82 -7.41
N LYS A 47 38.63 -25.89 -6.65
CA LYS A 47 37.25 -25.46 -6.83
C LYS A 47 37.17 -24.43 -7.96
N PRO A 48 36.40 -24.66 -9.04
CA PRO A 48 36.26 -23.69 -10.14
C PRO A 48 35.83 -22.30 -9.65
N SER A 49 34.99 -22.23 -8.63
CA SER A 49 34.52 -20.98 -8.04
C SER A 49 35.61 -20.08 -7.44
N LYS A 50 36.82 -20.61 -7.21
CA LYS A 50 37.97 -19.83 -6.73
C LYS A 50 38.87 -19.33 -7.86
N LEU A 51 38.67 -19.80 -9.10
CA LEU A 51 39.48 -19.45 -10.25
C LEU A 51 38.79 -18.40 -11.13
N THR A 52 39.39 -17.21 -11.20
CA THR A 52 38.81 -15.99 -11.78
C THR A 52 38.30 -16.12 -13.22
N TRP A 53 38.94 -16.95 -14.02
CA TRP A 53 38.66 -17.12 -15.45
C TRP A 53 37.52 -18.11 -15.75
N THR A 54 37.06 -18.89 -14.75
CA THR A 54 36.02 -19.90 -14.98
C THR A 54 34.62 -19.28 -15.03
N ALA A 55 33.69 -19.91 -15.74
CA ALA A 55 32.31 -19.48 -15.80
C ALA A 55 31.64 -19.46 -14.41
N MET A 56 31.97 -20.42 -13.54
CA MET A 56 31.42 -20.48 -12.18
C MET A 56 31.85 -19.27 -11.34
N TYR A 57 33.13 -18.88 -11.39
CA TYR A 57 33.62 -17.70 -10.69
C TYR A 57 32.90 -16.45 -11.17
N ARG A 58 32.81 -16.26 -12.49
CA ARG A 58 32.16 -15.09 -13.09
C ARG A 58 30.70 -14.97 -12.70
N LYS A 59 29.96 -16.09 -12.69
CA LYS A 59 28.57 -16.14 -12.25
C LYS A 59 28.41 -15.73 -10.78
N GLN A 60 29.27 -16.23 -9.88
CA GLN A 60 29.22 -15.88 -8.46
C GLN A 60 29.58 -14.42 -8.20
N HIS A 61 30.56 -13.89 -8.92
CA HIS A 61 31.02 -12.51 -8.80
C HIS A 61 30.26 -11.53 -9.69
N LYS A 62 29.13 -11.96 -10.28
CA LYS A 62 28.25 -11.14 -11.13
C LYS A 62 28.99 -10.45 -12.29
N LYS A 63 30.03 -11.10 -12.83
CA LYS A 63 30.79 -10.64 -14.01
C LYS A 63 30.11 -10.99 -15.34
N ASP A 64 28.91 -11.55 -15.29
CA ASP A 64 28.12 -11.91 -16.47
C ASP A 64 27.03 -10.86 -16.70
N ILE A 65 27.05 -10.23 -17.87
CA ILE A 65 26.16 -9.12 -18.27
C ILE A 65 24.68 -9.53 -18.21
N ALA A 66 24.37 -10.82 -18.42
CA ALA A 66 23.00 -11.32 -18.50
C ALA A 66 22.18 -11.17 -17.20
N GLN A 67 22.82 -11.03 -16.03
CA GLN A 67 22.09 -10.90 -14.76
C GLN A 67 21.44 -9.52 -14.57
N GLU A 68 21.94 -8.48 -15.22
CA GLU A 68 21.33 -7.13 -15.14
C GLU A 68 20.01 -7.03 -15.91
N ALA A 69 19.84 -7.83 -16.96
CA ALA A 69 18.67 -7.77 -17.84
C ALA A 69 17.36 -8.20 -17.13
N VAL A 70 17.43 -9.15 -16.19
CA VAL A 70 16.24 -9.72 -15.53
C VAL A 70 15.65 -8.75 -14.49
N LYS A 71 16.48 -7.92 -13.84
CA LYS A 71 16.03 -7.02 -12.77
C LYS A 71 15.09 -5.91 -13.26
N LYS A 72 15.08 -5.60 -14.56
CA LYS A 72 14.31 -4.50 -15.15
C LYS A 72 12.82 -4.80 -15.39
N ARG A 73 12.34 -6.04 -15.23
CA ARG A 73 10.91 -6.38 -15.44
C ARG A 73 10.26 -6.92 -14.17
N ARG A 74 9.86 -6.02 -13.27
CA ARG A 74 8.76 -6.30 -12.34
C ARG A 74 7.59 -5.36 -12.66
N ARG A 75 6.72 -5.77 -13.60
CA ARG A 75 5.45 -5.08 -13.81
C ARG A 75 4.51 -5.48 -12.68
N ALA A 76 4.18 -4.53 -11.80
CA ALA A 76 3.12 -4.71 -10.83
C ALA A 76 1.77 -4.53 -11.56
N ALA A 77 1.06 -5.63 -11.82
CA ALA A 77 -0.29 -5.56 -12.35
C ALA A 77 -1.24 -5.12 -11.22
N LYS A 78 -1.76 -3.89 -11.30
CA LYS A 78 -2.86 -3.45 -10.42
C LYS A 78 -4.11 -4.20 -10.86
N LYS A 79 -4.61 -5.13 -10.04
CA LYS A 79 -5.93 -5.75 -10.27
C LYS A 79 -7.00 -4.70 -9.95
N PRO A 80 -7.85 -4.28 -10.90
CA PRO A 80 -8.93 -3.37 -10.59
C PRO A 80 -9.90 -4.04 -9.60
N TYR A 81 -10.32 -3.29 -8.57
CA TYR A 81 -11.24 -3.78 -7.56
C TYR A 81 -12.65 -3.82 -8.15
N SER A 82 -12.99 -4.94 -8.79
CA SER A 82 -14.28 -5.16 -9.46
C SER A 82 -15.16 -6.15 -8.69
N ARG A 83 -15.15 -6.09 -7.36
CA ARG A 83 -16.01 -6.96 -6.53
C ARG A 83 -17.24 -6.19 -6.07
N SER A 84 -18.39 -6.85 -6.12
CA SER A 84 -19.62 -6.39 -5.48
C SER A 84 -19.48 -6.43 -3.96
N ILE A 85 -20.23 -5.58 -3.26
CA ILE A 85 -20.25 -5.50 -1.80
C ILE A 85 -21.62 -6.01 -1.34
N VAL A 86 -21.69 -6.71 -0.21
CA VAL A 86 -22.98 -7.16 0.35
C VAL A 86 -23.89 -5.95 0.55
N GLY A 87 -25.10 -5.98 -0.02
CA GLY A 87 -26.05 -4.87 0.00
C GLY A 87 -25.97 -3.91 -1.21
N ALA A 88 -24.99 -4.05 -2.11
CA ALA A 88 -24.96 -3.30 -3.37
C ALA A 88 -24.25 -4.09 -4.48
N THR A 89 -24.98 -4.40 -5.56
CA THR A 89 -24.40 -5.03 -6.74
C THR A 89 -23.44 -4.08 -7.45
N LEU A 90 -22.49 -4.63 -8.20
CA LEU A 90 -21.44 -3.87 -8.89
C LEU A 90 -22.02 -2.85 -9.88
N GLU A 91 -23.13 -3.18 -10.52
CA GLU A 91 -23.85 -2.30 -11.45
C GLU A 91 -24.44 -1.07 -10.76
N VAL A 92 -24.99 -1.23 -9.55
CA VAL A 92 -25.55 -0.11 -8.77
C VAL A 92 -24.43 0.83 -8.34
N ILE A 93 -23.27 0.29 -7.93
CA ILE A 93 -22.09 1.09 -7.56
C ILE A 93 -21.57 1.86 -8.78
N GLN A 94 -21.50 1.22 -9.95
CA GLN A 94 -21.07 1.88 -11.18
C GLN A 94 -22.03 2.99 -11.60
N LYS A 95 -23.34 2.74 -11.61
CA LYS A 95 -24.37 3.74 -11.95
C LYS A 95 -24.30 4.97 -11.05
N LYS A 96 -24.22 4.77 -9.72
CA LYS A 96 -24.04 5.87 -8.76
C LYS A 96 -22.72 6.62 -8.96
N ARG A 97 -21.66 5.93 -9.38
CA ARG A 97 -20.34 6.54 -9.63
C ARG A 97 -20.25 7.26 -10.98
N SER A 98 -21.02 6.84 -11.98
CA SER A 98 -21.12 7.50 -13.29
C SER A 98 -22.14 8.63 -13.35
N GLU A 99 -22.93 8.82 -12.29
CA GLU A 99 -23.93 9.89 -12.20
C GLU A 99 -23.28 11.28 -12.41
N LYS A 100 -23.97 12.15 -13.17
CA LYS A 100 -23.45 13.48 -13.51
C LYS A 100 -23.32 14.35 -12.25
N PRO A 101 -22.29 15.21 -12.17
CA PRO A 101 -22.06 16.06 -10.98
C PRO A 101 -23.28 16.94 -10.66
N GLU A 102 -23.96 17.46 -11.68
CA GLU A 102 -25.17 18.28 -11.55
C GLU A 102 -26.30 17.58 -10.77
N VAL A 103 -26.53 16.29 -11.04
CA VAL A 103 -27.54 15.48 -10.35
C VAL A 103 -27.15 15.27 -8.88
N ARG A 104 -25.85 15.08 -8.62
CA ARG A 104 -25.34 14.95 -7.24
C ARG A 104 -25.42 16.25 -6.45
N ASP A 105 -25.12 17.36 -7.10
CA ASP A 105 -25.15 18.68 -6.48
C ASP A 105 -26.60 19.09 -6.19
N ALA A 106 -27.53 18.83 -7.11
CA ALA A 106 -28.97 19.02 -6.89
C ALA A 106 -29.50 18.16 -5.72
N ALA A 107 -29.11 16.88 -5.64
CA ALA A 107 -29.47 16.01 -4.52
C ALA A 107 -28.89 16.50 -3.18
N ARG A 108 -27.64 17.00 -3.19
CA ARG A 108 -27.03 17.61 -2.00
C ARG A 108 -27.76 18.88 -1.57
N GLU A 109 -28.09 19.77 -2.50
CA GLU A 109 -28.82 20.99 -2.19
C GLU A 109 -30.23 20.71 -1.64
N ALA A 110 -30.94 19.75 -2.22
CA ALA A 110 -32.25 19.32 -1.73
C ALA A 110 -32.15 18.80 -0.28
N ALA A 111 -31.15 17.95 0.00
CA ALA A 111 -30.91 17.45 1.35
C ALA A 111 -30.54 18.58 2.33
N PHE A 112 -29.71 19.56 1.92
CA PHE A 112 -29.38 20.71 2.76
C PHE A 112 -30.59 21.59 3.05
N ARG A 113 -31.52 21.76 2.09
CA ARG A 113 -32.77 22.50 2.30
C ARG A 113 -33.67 21.78 3.29
N GLU A 114 -33.84 20.47 3.15
CA GLU A 114 -34.63 19.66 4.09
C GLU A 114 -34.05 19.72 5.52
N ILE A 115 -32.73 19.60 5.66
CA ILE A 115 -32.05 19.72 6.97
C ILE A 115 -32.27 21.11 7.57
N LYS A 116 -32.14 22.18 6.77
CA LYS A 116 -32.39 23.55 7.24
C LYS A 116 -33.84 23.75 7.69
N GLU A 117 -34.81 23.18 6.99
CA GLU A 117 -36.22 23.23 7.36
C GLU A 117 -36.52 22.44 8.65
N ARG A 118 -35.93 21.25 8.81
CA ARG A 118 -36.00 20.48 10.07
C ARG A 118 -35.40 21.26 11.25
N ILE A 119 -34.26 21.93 11.04
CA ILE A 119 -33.63 22.76 12.06
C ILE A 119 -34.49 23.99 12.39
N LYS A 120 -35.14 24.61 11.39
CA LYS A 120 -36.05 25.74 11.61
C LYS A 120 -37.26 25.32 12.43
N LYS A 121 -37.94 24.22 12.05
CA LYS A 121 -39.08 23.65 12.78
C LYS A 121 -38.72 23.32 14.24
N THR A 122 -37.60 22.64 14.47
CA THR A 122 -37.14 22.33 15.84
C THR A 122 -36.71 23.56 16.65
N LYS A 123 -36.21 24.63 16.01
CA LYS A 123 -35.93 25.92 16.67
C LYS A 123 -37.20 26.65 17.05
N ASP A 124 -38.22 26.63 16.20
CA ASP A 124 -39.50 27.29 16.45
C ASP A 124 -40.29 26.56 17.55
N GLU A 125 -40.27 25.22 17.57
CA GLU A 125 -40.78 24.41 18.69
C GLU A 125 -40.03 24.70 20.01
N LYS A 126 -38.71 24.86 19.98
CA LYS A 126 -37.92 25.23 21.16
C LYS A 126 -38.22 26.65 21.65
N LYS A 127 -38.50 27.60 20.75
CA LYS A 127 -38.90 28.97 21.10
C LYS A 127 -40.31 29.01 21.68
N ALA A 128 -41.25 28.25 21.11
CA ALA A 128 -42.60 28.11 21.64
C ALA A 128 -42.60 27.50 23.06
N LYS A 129 -41.81 26.43 23.28
CA LYS A 129 -41.64 25.84 24.62
C LYS A 129 -40.98 26.80 25.62
N LYS A 130 -40.01 27.63 25.20
CA LYS A 130 -39.41 28.66 26.06
C LYS A 130 -40.38 29.80 26.39
N ALA A 131 -41.22 30.20 25.44
CA ALA A 131 -42.26 31.22 25.65
C ALA A 131 -43.37 30.70 26.59
N GLU A 132 -43.74 29.43 26.50
CA GLU A 132 -44.71 28.81 27.41
C GLU A 132 -44.17 28.72 28.86
N VAL A 133 -42.88 28.39 29.02
CA VAL A 133 -42.21 28.35 30.33
C VAL A 133 -42.07 29.76 30.93
N ALA A 134 -41.76 30.77 30.11
CA ALA A 134 -41.70 32.17 30.55
C ALA A 134 -43.08 32.75 30.93
N ALA A 135 -44.13 32.40 30.19
CA ALA A 135 -45.51 32.82 30.49
C ALA A 135 -46.05 32.14 31.78
N LYS A 136 -45.60 30.91 32.09
CA LYS A 136 -45.90 30.25 33.38
C LYS A 136 -45.15 30.90 34.56
N GLN A 137 -43.95 31.44 34.36
CA GLN A 137 -43.21 32.17 35.40
C GLN A 137 -43.79 33.56 35.71
N GLN A 138 -44.49 34.20 34.77
CA GLN A 138 -45.16 35.50 35.00
C GLN A 138 -46.48 35.40 35.79
N LYS A 139 -47.07 34.20 35.96
CA LYS A 139 -48.27 34.00 36.79
C LYS A 139 -47.98 33.76 38.29
N THR A 140 -46.72 33.74 38.69
CA THR A 140 -46.29 33.59 40.09
C THR A 140 -45.43 34.76 40.54
N GLN A 141 -45.95 35.98 40.48
CA GLN A 141 -45.39 37.12 41.22
C GLN A 141 -46.51 37.84 41.99
N GLY A 142 -46.66 37.44 43.26
CA GLY A 142 -47.45 38.14 44.26
C GLY A 142 -46.80 37.96 45.63
N LYS A 143 -46.28 39.09 46.17
CA LYS A 143 -45.78 39.37 47.53
C LYS A 143 -44.35 38.92 47.93
N GLY A 144 -43.57 39.91 48.38
CA GLY A 144 -42.58 39.72 49.45
C GLY A 144 -41.29 40.55 49.33
N ASN A 145 -41.20 41.64 50.09
CA ASN A 145 -40.11 42.62 50.16
C ASN A 145 -38.97 42.20 51.14
N VAL A 146 -37.72 42.53 50.76
CA VAL A 146 -36.35 42.58 51.37
C VAL A 146 -36.32 42.89 52.91
N PRO A 147 -35.23 42.70 53.75
CA PRO A 147 -33.80 42.76 53.35
C PRO A 147 -32.64 42.10 54.19
N LYS A 148 -31.45 42.17 53.54
CA LYS A 148 -30.07 42.53 54.00
C LYS A 148 -29.12 41.55 54.72
N GLY A 149 -27.86 41.60 54.24
CA GLY A 149 -26.59 41.23 54.89
C GLY A 149 -25.80 40.24 54.03
N GLY A 150 -24.53 40.38 53.63
CA GLY A 150 -23.46 41.37 53.78
C GLY A 150 -22.24 40.75 53.07
N ALA A 151 -21.55 41.50 52.21
CA ALA A 151 -20.36 41.04 51.48
C ALA A 151 -19.10 41.14 52.37
N PRO A 152 -17.97 40.46 52.05
CA PRO A 152 -17.04 41.05 51.06
C PRO A 152 -16.18 40.09 50.18
N LYS A 153 -15.76 40.66 49.03
CA LYS A 153 -14.47 40.55 48.31
C LYS A 153 -13.98 39.21 47.69
N GLY A 154 -14.15 39.12 46.35
CA GLY A 154 -13.13 39.01 45.26
C GLY A 154 -11.97 37.98 45.30
N PRO A 155 -11.29 37.67 44.16
CA PRO A 155 -11.08 38.54 42.99
C PRO A 155 -11.33 37.93 41.58
N LYS A 156 -11.30 38.85 40.61
CA LYS A 156 -11.47 38.72 39.16
C LYS A 156 -10.36 37.92 38.46
N LEU A 157 -10.75 37.08 37.48
CA LEU A 157 -10.10 37.00 36.16
C LEU A 157 -11.24 37.06 35.13
N GLY A 158 -11.33 37.99 34.18
CA GLY A 158 -10.25 38.58 33.39
C GLY A 158 -10.16 37.78 32.09
N GLY A 159 -10.95 38.17 31.08
CA GLY A 159 -11.08 37.46 29.81
C GLY A 159 -9.86 37.58 28.89
N GLY A 160 -9.90 36.83 27.79
CA GLY A 160 -8.95 36.99 26.70
C GLY A 160 -8.99 35.79 25.75
N GLY A 161 -9.51 36.00 24.54
CA GLY A 161 -9.44 35.04 23.45
C GLY A 161 -8.01 34.81 22.98
N GLY A 162 -7.77 33.66 22.35
CA GLY A 162 -6.50 33.35 21.71
C GLY A 162 -6.61 32.06 20.90
N LYS A 163 -6.52 32.22 19.57
CA LYS A 163 -6.45 31.14 18.58
C LYS A 163 -5.25 30.24 18.84
N ARG A 164 -5.42 28.92 18.71
CA ARG A 164 -4.50 28.00 18.03
C ARG A 164 -5.31 26.95 17.29
#